data_AF-A0A4R0YB25-F1
#
_entry.id   AF-A0A4R0YB25-F1
#
_cell.length_a   1.000
_cell.length_b   1.000
_cell.length_c   1.000
_cell.angle_alpha   90.00
_cell.angle_beta   90.00
_cell.angle_gamma   90.00
#
_symmetry.space_group_name_H-M   'P 1'
#
loop_
_entity.id
_entity.type
_entity.pdbx_description
1 polymer ?
#
loop_
_entity_poly.entity_id
_entity_poly.type
_entity_poly.pdbx_seq_one_letter_code
_entity_poly.pdbx_strand_id
1 'polypeptide(L)'
;MARVPDSLERAAFRAEVVAAVLTEIELVGAKALSKNAVAKRFEGRGASPSTVYRWVDAVVKSGRAGQHLARKVKDAVAERAARSPDPAAEAARDAATKLPVVVTPDDIAGGGGTVNVIGRLQDCIKAAEDVMQHARIDTGGVRMAKTLLAASEHLRHCLETCGRLYEAMRGVAEVDRFHAAILEEVARESPECAERIAQRLALLSGDYGA
;
A
#
# COMPACT_ATOMS: atom_id res chain seq x y z
N MET A 1 -20.93 -4.10 -44.95
CA MET A 1 -21.62 -2.84 -44.57
C MET A 1 -21.87 -2.86 -43.07
N ALA A 2 -21.14 -2.07 -42.29
CA ALA A 2 -21.37 -1.99 -40.85
C ALA A 2 -22.64 -1.18 -40.58
N ARG A 3 -23.62 -1.80 -39.89
CA ARG A 3 -24.86 -1.17 -39.43
C ARG A 3 -24.52 0.14 -38.71
N VAL A 4 -25.09 1.26 -39.14
CA VAL A 4 -25.00 2.51 -38.39
C VAL A 4 -25.81 2.30 -37.10
N PRO A 5 -25.19 2.31 -35.92
CA PRO A 5 -25.90 2.04 -34.68
C PRO A 5 -26.94 3.13 -34.43
N ASP A 6 -28.11 2.75 -33.92
CA ASP A 6 -29.18 3.65 -33.56
C ASP A 6 -28.68 4.70 -32.55
N SER A 7 -29.27 5.90 -32.57
CA SER A 7 -28.89 7.01 -31.70
C SER A 7 -28.94 6.65 -30.21
N LEU A 8 -29.89 5.79 -29.84
CA LEU A 8 -30.05 5.23 -28.49
C LEU A 8 -28.94 4.23 -28.15
N GLU A 9 -28.54 3.37 -29.09
CA GLU A 9 -27.44 2.41 -28.91
C GLU A 9 -26.10 3.13 -28.69
N ARG A 10 -25.87 4.24 -29.41
CA ARG A 10 -24.67 5.08 -29.20
C ARG A 10 -24.67 5.77 -27.85
N ALA A 11 -25.81 6.22 -27.36
CA ALA A 11 -25.93 6.87 -26.06
C ALA A 11 -25.68 5.87 -24.91
N ALA A 12 -26.27 4.67 -25.00
CA ALA A 12 -26.04 3.59 -24.05
C ALA A 12 -24.56 3.14 -24.04
N PHE A 13 -23.97 2.97 -25.22
CA PHE A 13 -22.56 2.62 -25.36
C PHE A 13 -21.63 3.69 -24.77
N ARG A 14 -21.93 4.98 -25.00
CA ARG A 14 -21.19 6.07 -24.37
C ARG A 14 -21.31 6.04 -22.85
N ALA A 15 -22.48 5.74 -22.31
CA ALA A 15 -22.67 5.63 -20.85
C ALA A 15 -21.83 4.49 -20.26
N GLU A 16 -21.76 3.34 -20.95
CA GLU A 16 -20.91 2.21 -20.56
C GLU A 16 -19.43 2.57 -20.53
N VAL A 17 -18.93 3.28 -21.56
CA VAL A 17 -17.56 3.78 -21.60
C VAL A 17 -17.30 4.76 -20.44
N VAL A 18 -18.22 5.69 -20.18
CA VAL A 18 -18.09 6.65 -19.08
C VAL A 18 -18.04 5.92 -17.72
N ALA A 19 -18.88 4.91 -17.51
CA ALA A 19 -18.86 4.10 -16.29
C ALA A 19 -17.51 3.39 -16.12
N ALA A 20 -17.00 2.74 -17.18
CA ALA A 20 -15.70 2.08 -17.15
C ALA A 20 -14.54 3.05 -16.85
N VAL A 21 -14.59 4.27 -17.39
CA VAL A 21 -13.62 5.33 -17.08
C VAL A 21 -13.67 5.72 -15.61
N LEU A 22 -14.87 5.88 -15.05
CA LEU A 22 -15.02 6.24 -13.63
C LEU A 22 -14.50 5.12 -12.72
N THR A 23 -14.78 3.85 -13.04
CA THR A 23 -14.23 2.70 -12.31
C THR A 23 -12.70 2.65 -12.40
N GLU A 24 -12.12 2.88 -13.58
CA GLU A 24 -10.66 2.88 -13.74
C GLU A 24 -10.02 4.04 -12.96
N ILE A 25 -10.66 5.22 -12.95
CA ILE A 25 -10.20 6.37 -12.17
C ILE A 25 -10.28 6.10 -10.66
N GLU A 26 -11.25 5.32 -10.19
CA GLU A 26 -11.27 4.87 -8.79
C GLU A 26 -10.06 4.00 -8.43
N LEU A 27 -9.60 3.17 -9.37
CA LEU A 27 -8.50 2.24 -9.12
C LEU A 27 -7.12 2.89 -9.21
N VAL A 28 -6.86 3.69 -10.25
CA VAL A 28 -5.52 4.21 -10.54
C VAL A 28 -5.41 5.73 -10.40
N GLY A 29 -6.53 6.43 -10.20
CA GLY A 29 -6.57 7.88 -10.18
C GLY A 29 -6.52 8.52 -11.57
N ALA A 30 -7.03 9.75 -11.68
CA ALA A 30 -7.20 10.42 -12.98
C ALA A 30 -5.87 10.72 -13.72
N LYS A 31 -4.74 10.80 -13.00
CA LYS A 31 -3.42 11.06 -13.58
C LYS A 31 -2.76 9.81 -14.18
N ALA A 32 -3.02 8.63 -13.61
CA ALA A 32 -2.46 7.36 -14.09
C ALA A 32 -3.41 6.60 -15.03
N LEU A 33 -4.57 7.18 -15.34
CA LEU A 33 -5.55 6.60 -16.26
C LEU A 33 -4.95 6.34 -17.65
N SER A 34 -4.85 5.07 -18.02
CA SER A 34 -4.47 4.68 -19.38
C SER A 34 -5.67 4.71 -20.32
N LYS A 35 -5.72 5.75 -21.15
CA LYS A 35 -6.74 5.87 -22.21
C LYS A 35 -6.75 4.63 -23.12
N ASN A 36 -5.57 4.12 -23.46
CA ASN A 36 -5.38 2.97 -24.34
C ASN A 36 -5.95 1.69 -23.70
N ALA A 37 -5.72 1.48 -22.39
CA ALA A 37 -6.30 0.35 -21.68
C ALA A 37 -7.84 0.37 -21.70
N VAL A 38 -8.44 1.55 -21.51
CA VAL A 38 -9.89 1.72 -21.62
C VAL A 38 -10.36 1.49 -23.06
N ALA A 39 -9.71 2.08 -24.06
CA ALA A 39 -10.11 1.94 -25.46
C ALA A 39 -10.07 0.49 -25.96
N LYS A 40 -9.04 -0.29 -25.57
CA LYS A 40 -8.92 -1.72 -25.90
C LYS A 40 -10.11 -2.55 -25.42
N ARG A 41 -10.68 -2.24 -24.25
CA ARG A 41 -11.86 -2.95 -23.71
C ARG A 41 -13.11 -2.78 -24.58
N PHE A 42 -13.12 -1.77 -25.45
CA PHE A 42 -14.24 -1.41 -26.30
C PHE A 42 -13.93 -1.52 -27.81
N GLU A 43 -12.79 -2.10 -28.18
CA GLU A 43 -12.45 -2.36 -29.58
C GLU A 43 -13.48 -3.28 -30.25
N GLY A 44 -13.81 -2.98 -31.51
CA GLY A 44 -14.77 -3.77 -32.29
C GLY A 44 -16.25 -3.60 -31.90
N ARG A 45 -16.58 -2.86 -30.83
CA ARG A 45 -17.96 -2.72 -30.30
C ARG A 45 -18.77 -1.54 -30.87
N GLY A 46 -18.30 -0.90 -31.94
CA GLY A 46 -19.09 0.08 -32.71
C GLY A 46 -18.67 1.56 -32.60
N ALA A 47 -17.58 1.88 -31.89
CA ALA A 47 -16.93 3.19 -31.98
C ALA A 47 -15.44 3.05 -32.29
N SER A 48 -14.88 4.01 -33.03
CA SER A 48 -13.44 4.05 -33.27
C SER A 48 -12.68 4.37 -31.98
N PRO A 49 -11.43 3.90 -31.81
CA PRO A 49 -10.59 4.22 -30.66
C PRO A 49 -10.49 5.73 -30.40
N SER A 50 -10.40 6.54 -31.47
CA SER A 50 -10.36 8.00 -31.41
C SER A 50 -11.60 8.61 -30.73
N THR A 51 -12.77 8.01 -30.97
CA THR A 51 -14.05 8.44 -30.36
C THR A 51 -14.07 8.13 -28.88
N VAL A 52 -13.62 6.93 -28.49
CA VAL A 52 -13.51 6.52 -27.09
C VAL A 52 -12.52 7.43 -26.34
N TYR A 53 -11.35 7.70 -26.92
CA TYR A 53 -10.37 8.64 -26.34
C TYR A 53 -10.96 10.02 -26.05
N ARG A 54 -11.73 10.57 -27.00
CA ARG A 54 -12.39 11.86 -26.82
C ARG A 54 -13.41 11.84 -25.68
N TRP A 55 -14.12 10.73 -25.48
CA TRP A 55 -15.04 10.58 -24.36
C TRP A 55 -14.32 10.46 -23.02
N VAL A 56 -13.22 9.71 -22.97
CA VAL A 56 -12.34 9.64 -21.78
C VAL A 56 -11.87 11.05 -21.40
N ASP A 57 -11.36 11.81 -22.38
CA ASP A 57 -10.92 13.19 -22.17
C ASP A 57 -12.03 14.12 -21.66
N ALA A 58 -13.25 13.97 -22.19
CA ALA A 58 -14.40 14.76 -21.75
C ALA A 58 -14.77 14.44 -20.29
N VAL A 59 -14.66 13.18 -19.86
CA VAL A 59 -14.92 12.79 -18.46
C VAL A 59 -13.88 13.37 -17.52
N VAL A 60 -12.59 13.29 -17.88
CA VAL A 60 -11.49 13.83 -17.06
C VAL A 60 -11.58 15.35 -16.98
N LYS A 61 -11.83 16.06 -18.08
CA LYS A 61 -11.88 17.53 -18.12
C LYS A 61 -13.14 18.14 -17.49
N SER A 62 -14.26 17.42 -17.50
CA SER A 62 -15.55 17.95 -16.99
C SER A 62 -15.64 17.99 -15.46
N GLY A 63 -14.62 17.51 -14.72
CA GLY A 63 -14.68 17.40 -13.26
C GLY A 63 -15.65 16.32 -12.77
N ARG A 64 -16.32 15.60 -13.68
CA ARG A 64 -17.28 14.54 -13.37
C ARG A 64 -16.65 13.37 -12.61
N ALA A 65 -15.38 13.08 -12.90
CA ALA A 65 -14.59 12.12 -12.14
C ALA A 65 -14.38 12.55 -10.67
N GLY A 66 -14.05 13.82 -10.43
CA GLY A 66 -13.89 14.37 -9.08
C GLY A 66 -15.21 14.38 -8.30
N GLN A 67 -16.32 14.76 -8.95
CA GLN A 67 -17.65 14.71 -8.32
C GLN A 67 -18.11 13.29 -8.03
N HIS A 68 -17.79 12.33 -8.90
CA HIS A 68 -18.10 10.91 -8.68
C HIS A 68 -17.39 10.37 -7.44
N LEU A 69 -16.08 10.63 -7.31
CA LEU A 69 -15.30 10.26 -6.13
C LEU A 69 -15.83 10.96 -4.86
N ALA A 70 -16.12 12.26 -4.92
CA ALA A 70 -16.65 13.02 -3.79
C ALA A 70 -18.01 12.49 -3.30
N ARG A 71 -18.91 12.09 -4.22
CA ARG A 71 -20.20 11.48 -3.86
C ARG A 71 -20.01 10.14 -3.18
N LYS A 72 -19.16 9.27 -3.73
CA LYS A 72 -18.86 7.97 -3.11
C LYS A 72 -18.29 8.11 -1.70
N VAL A 73 -17.39 9.07 -1.49
CA VAL A 73 -16.85 9.38 -0.16
C VAL A 73 -17.97 9.83 0.77
N LYS A 74 -18.82 10.77 0.33
CA LYS A 74 -19.95 11.26 1.11
C LYS A 74 -20.93 10.14 1.50
N ASP A 75 -21.25 9.25 0.57
CA ASP A 75 -22.14 8.11 0.82
C ASP A 75 -21.51 7.13 1.82
N ALA A 76 -20.22 6.82 1.66
CA ALA A 76 -19.49 5.95 2.59
C ALA A 76 -19.31 6.56 4.00
N VAL A 77 -19.24 7.89 4.11
CA VAL A 77 -19.21 8.61 5.40
C VAL A 77 -20.60 8.56 6.04
N ALA A 78 -21.67 8.80 5.28
CA ALA A 78 -23.04 8.72 5.77
C ALA A 78 -23.39 7.30 6.28
N GLU A 79 -22.99 6.26 5.54
CA GLU A 79 -23.18 4.86 5.96
C GLU A 79 -22.40 4.48 7.21
N ARG A 80 -21.23 5.09 7.47
CA ARG A 80 -20.44 4.85 8.70
C ARG A 80 -20.97 5.64 9.88
N ALA A 81 -21.34 6.91 9.66
CA ALA A 81 -22.02 7.73 10.66
C ALA A 81 -23.34 7.10 11.16
N ALA A 82 -24.02 6.35 10.30
CA ALA A 82 -25.23 5.61 10.68
C ALA A 82 -24.95 4.30 11.45
N ARG A 83 -23.74 3.73 11.34
CA ARG A 83 -23.40 2.41 11.91
C ARG A 83 -22.56 2.47 13.18
N SER A 84 -21.86 3.57 13.43
CA SER A 84 -20.88 3.66 14.51
C SER A 84 -21.00 4.95 15.32
N PRO A 85 -20.86 4.86 16.66
CA PRO A 85 -20.78 6.03 17.53
C PRO A 85 -19.47 6.80 17.41
N ASP A 86 -18.42 6.22 16.79
CA ASP A 86 -17.17 6.91 16.45
C ASP A 86 -16.75 6.62 15.00
N PRO A 87 -17.34 7.33 14.02
CA PRO A 87 -17.13 7.09 12.60
C PRO A 87 -15.70 7.40 12.13
N ALA A 88 -15.02 8.33 12.82
CA ALA A 88 -13.66 8.75 12.46
C ALA A 88 -12.63 7.68 12.83
N ALA A 89 -12.75 7.08 14.02
CA ALA A 89 -11.87 5.98 14.42
C ALA A 89 -12.11 4.71 13.57
N GLU A 90 -13.34 4.45 13.16
CA GLU A 90 -13.66 3.34 12.25
C GLU A 90 -13.13 3.60 10.83
N ALA A 91 -13.24 4.85 10.33
CA ALA A 91 -12.65 5.24 9.06
C ALA A 91 -11.13 5.06 9.02
N ALA A 92 -10.43 5.40 10.11
CA ALA A 92 -9.00 5.17 10.24
C ALA A 92 -8.64 3.66 10.20
N ARG A 93 -9.43 2.80 10.86
CA ARG A 93 -9.23 1.34 10.86
C ARG A 93 -9.55 0.69 9.50
N ASP A 94 -10.62 1.13 8.84
CA ASP A 94 -11.01 0.65 7.51
C ASP A 94 -10.02 1.10 6.42
N ALA A 95 -9.44 2.30 6.58
CA ALA A 95 -8.35 2.75 5.73
C ALA A 95 -7.10 1.90 5.99
N ALA A 96 -6.75 1.63 7.26
CA ALA A 96 -5.60 0.83 7.63
C ALA A 96 -5.64 -0.60 7.07
N THR A 97 -6.82 -1.22 7.01
CA THR A 97 -7.00 -2.58 6.47
C THR A 97 -6.95 -2.67 4.93
N LYS A 98 -7.08 -1.54 4.23
CA LYS A 98 -6.99 -1.46 2.75
C LYS A 98 -5.64 -0.95 2.26
N LEU A 99 -4.75 -0.57 3.17
CA LEU A 99 -3.36 -0.27 2.83
C LEU A 99 -2.71 -1.53 2.26
N PRO A 100 -1.87 -1.41 1.21
CA PRO A 100 -0.94 -2.48 0.89
C PRO A 100 -0.17 -2.85 2.17
N VAL A 101 0.00 -4.14 2.41
CA VAL A 101 0.71 -4.65 3.59
C VAL A 101 2.16 -4.20 3.48
N VAL A 102 2.45 -3.02 4.02
CA VAL A 102 3.81 -2.58 4.30
C VAL A 102 4.33 -3.55 5.33
N VAL A 103 5.49 -4.17 5.07
CA VAL A 103 6.15 -5.01 6.07
C VAL A 103 6.42 -4.12 7.28
N THR A 104 5.57 -4.28 8.28
CA THR A 104 5.64 -3.49 9.51
C THR A 104 6.76 -4.02 10.39
N PRO A 105 7.25 -3.21 11.35
CA PRO A 105 8.09 -3.71 12.43
C PRO A 105 7.52 -4.98 13.11
N ASP A 106 6.19 -5.12 13.20
CA ASP A 106 5.53 -6.30 13.76
C ASP A 106 5.59 -7.54 12.84
N ASP A 107 5.57 -7.34 11.51
CA ASP A 107 5.79 -8.41 10.53
C ASP A 107 7.23 -8.92 10.58
N ILE A 108 8.19 -8.02 10.79
CA ILE A 108 9.62 -8.32 10.98
C ILE A 108 9.83 -9.07 12.31
N ALA A 109 9.13 -8.64 13.37
CA ALA A 109 9.21 -9.19 14.70
C ALA A 109 8.45 -10.52 14.90
N GLY A 110 7.73 -10.99 13.87
CA GLY A 110 7.06 -12.29 13.88
C GLY A 110 5.72 -12.29 14.62
N GLY A 111 5.10 -11.14 14.85
CA GLY A 111 3.81 -11.02 15.55
C GLY A 111 2.58 -11.45 14.74
N GLY A 112 2.73 -11.69 13.43
CA GLY A 112 1.64 -12.11 12.55
C GLY A 112 1.93 -12.18 11.05
N GLY A 113 3.15 -11.82 10.61
CA GLY A 113 3.53 -11.72 9.20
C GLY A 113 4.29 -12.93 8.62
N THR A 114 4.35 -12.98 7.29
CA THR A 114 4.95 -14.04 6.44
C THR A 114 6.47 -14.22 6.58
N VAL A 115 7.19 -13.31 7.26
CA VAL A 115 8.67 -13.33 7.35
C VAL A 115 9.15 -13.05 8.78
N ASN A 116 9.40 -14.10 9.56
CA ASN A 116 10.00 -14.00 10.90
C ASN A 116 11.52 -13.76 10.83
N VAL A 117 11.94 -12.54 10.45
CA VAL A 117 13.36 -12.18 10.31
C VAL A 117 14.06 -12.18 11.66
N ILE A 118 13.42 -11.68 12.72
CA ILE A 118 14.00 -11.64 14.06
C ILE A 118 14.26 -13.05 14.58
N GLY A 119 13.30 -13.97 14.44
CA GLY A 119 13.48 -15.37 14.86
C GLY A 119 14.61 -16.05 14.08
N ARG A 120 14.72 -15.82 12.77
CA ARG A 120 15.83 -16.35 11.97
C ARG A 120 17.19 -15.78 12.37
N LEU A 121 17.26 -14.49 12.71
CA LEU A 121 18.49 -13.88 13.23
C LEU A 121 18.87 -14.45 14.60
N GLN A 122 17.90 -14.70 15.48
CA GLN A 122 18.12 -15.37 16.76
C GLN A 122 18.65 -16.79 16.57
N ASP A 123 18.10 -17.54 15.60
CA ASP A 123 18.59 -18.88 15.26
C ASP A 123 20.06 -18.84 14.74
N CYS A 124 20.41 -17.85 13.92
CA CYS A 124 21.79 -17.66 13.46
C CYS A 124 22.75 -17.30 14.60
N ILE A 125 22.34 -16.42 15.51
CA ILE A 125 23.12 -16.05 16.71
C ILE A 125 23.36 -17.30 17.56
N LYS A 126 22.30 -18.06 17.85
CA LYS A 126 22.39 -19.30 18.62
C LYS A 126 23.32 -20.32 17.98
N ALA A 127 23.23 -20.50 16.66
CA ALA A 127 24.14 -21.38 15.93
C ALA A 127 25.61 -20.92 16.04
N ALA A 128 25.87 -19.61 16.00
CA ALA A 128 27.20 -19.07 16.24
C ALA A 128 27.68 -19.37 17.67
N GLU A 129 26.83 -19.15 18.67
CA GLU A 129 27.12 -19.43 20.09
C GLU A 129 27.43 -20.91 20.34
N ASP A 130 26.64 -21.82 19.78
CA ASP A 130 26.85 -23.27 19.88
C ASP A 130 28.21 -23.68 19.27
N VAL A 131 28.58 -23.10 18.13
CA VAL A 131 29.89 -23.34 17.49
C VAL A 131 31.03 -22.75 18.32
N MET A 132 30.85 -21.58 18.92
CA MET A 132 31.83 -20.98 19.83
C MET A 132 32.04 -21.83 21.08
N GLN A 133 30.96 -22.40 21.65
CA GLN A 133 31.03 -23.32 22.78
C GLN A 133 31.75 -24.61 22.40
N HIS A 134 31.43 -25.19 21.23
CA HIS A 134 32.10 -26.39 20.73
C HIS A 134 33.60 -26.18 20.51
N ALA A 135 34.02 -24.96 20.11
CA ALA A 135 35.41 -24.63 19.88
C ALA A 135 36.26 -24.45 21.17
N ARG A 136 35.61 -24.47 22.35
CA ARG A 136 36.26 -24.32 23.66
C ARG A 136 36.45 -25.66 24.37
N ILE A 137 37.35 -25.69 25.34
CA ILE A 137 37.57 -26.81 26.27
C ILE A 137 36.76 -26.51 27.53
N ASP A 138 36.34 -27.53 28.27
CA ASP A 138 35.54 -27.38 29.51
C ASP A 138 36.23 -26.53 30.59
N THR A 139 37.56 -26.37 30.50
CA THR A 139 38.37 -25.50 31.37
C THR A 139 38.42 -24.03 30.92
N GLY A 140 37.71 -23.67 29.84
CA GLY A 140 37.70 -22.32 29.26
C GLY A 140 38.76 -22.05 28.19
N GLY A 141 39.70 -22.98 27.97
CA GLY A 141 40.72 -22.89 26.91
C GLY A 141 40.14 -23.00 25.49
N VAL A 142 40.90 -22.60 24.49
CA VAL A 142 40.50 -22.69 23.07
C VAL A 142 41.03 -23.98 22.46
N ARG A 143 40.12 -24.86 22.00
CA ARG A 143 40.47 -26.12 21.33
C ARG A 143 40.63 -25.93 19.83
N MET A 144 39.73 -25.14 19.22
CA MET A 144 39.65 -24.96 17.77
C MET A 144 39.64 -23.46 17.43
N ALA A 145 40.81 -22.84 17.45
CA ALA A 145 40.95 -21.38 17.27
C ALA A 145 40.36 -20.87 15.95
N LYS A 146 40.55 -21.59 14.84
CA LYS A 146 39.97 -21.20 13.54
C LYS A 146 38.44 -21.21 13.55
N THR A 147 37.85 -22.25 14.14
CA THR A 147 36.40 -22.37 14.30
C THR A 147 35.84 -21.26 15.19
N LEU A 148 36.52 -20.97 16.30
CA LEU A 148 36.14 -19.89 17.21
C LEU A 148 36.18 -18.51 16.55
N LEU A 149 37.20 -18.25 15.72
CA LEU A 149 37.32 -17.00 14.97
C LEU A 149 36.22 -16.87 13.91
N ALA A 150 35.95 -17.95 13.15
CA ALA A 150 34.89 -17.96 12.16
C ALA A 150 33.49 -17.72 12.78
N ALA A 151 33.22 -18.35 13.92
CA ALA A 151 31.96 -18.17 14.63
C ALA A 151 31.83 -16.76 15.24
N SER A 152 32.93 -16.21 15.79
CA SER A 152 32.97 -14.81 16.25
C SER A 152 32.65 -13.82 15.12
N GLU A 153 33.17 -14.05 13.92
CA GLU A 153 32.90 -13.19 12.75
C GLU A 153 31.46 -13.33 12.26
N HIS A 154 30.91 -14.55 12.25
CA HIS A 154 29.49 -14.75 11.93
C HIS A 154 28.58 -14.02 12.94
N LEU A 155 28.88 -14.14 14.24
CA LEU A 155 28.14 -13.43 15.29
C LEU A 155 28.21 -11.91 15.10
N ARG A 156 29.39 -11.37 14.76
CA ARG A 156 29.57 -9.94 14.45
C ARG A 156 28.64 -9.49 13.32
N HIS A 157 28.56 -10.26 12.23
CA HIS A 157 27.66 -9.96 11.11
C HIS A 157 26.18 -10.06 11.46
N CYS A 158 25.79 -11.03 12.31
CA CYS A 158 24.43 -11.10 12.83
C CYS A 158 24.08 -9.84 13.64
N LEU A 159 24.98 -9.40 14.52
CA LEU A 159 24.78 -8.18 15.32
C LEU A 159 24.72 -6.90 14.47
N GLU A 160 25.57 -6.77 13.45
CA GLU A 160 25.49 -5.67 12.48
C GLU A 160 24.13 -5.63 11.77
N THR A 161 23.64 -6.81 11.38
CA THR A 161 22.33 -6.95 10.71
C THR A 161 21.19 -6.56 11.65
N CYS A 162 21.25 -6.99 12.93
CA CYS A 162 20.31 -6.57 13.96
C CYS A 162 20.29 -5.05 14.16
N GLY A 163 21.47 -4.41 14.19
CA GLY A 163 21.58 -2.95 14.32
C GLY A 163 20.90 -2.20 13.17
N ARG A 164 21.17 -2.60 11.93
CA ARG A 164 20.53 -2.01 10.73
C ARG A 164 19.02 -2.21 10.72
N LEU A 165 18.56 -3.39 11.13
CA LEU A 165 17.14 -3.70 11.22
C LEU A 165 16.44 -2.81 12.25
N TYR A 166 17.07 -2.63 13.41
CA TYR A 166 16.57 -1.76 14.47
C TYR A 166 16.48 -0.29 14.02
N GLU A 167 17.51 0.22 13.35
CA GLU A 167 17.51 1.58 12.79
C GLU A 167 16.40 1.77 11.76
N ALA A 168 16.20 0.79 10.87
CA ALA A 168 15.13 0.82 9.87
C ALA A 168 13.73 0.81 10.54
N MET A 169 13.50 -0.07 11.52
CA MET A 169 12.25 -0.15 12.27
C MET A 169 11.97 1.16 13.01
N ARG A 170 12.99 1.77 13.61
CA ARG A 170 12.88 3.07 14.28
C ARG A 170 12.50 4.17 13.30
N GLY A 171 13.11 4.20 12.11
CA GLY A 171 12.78 5.16 11.07
C GLY A 171 11.32 5.08 10.63
N VAL A 172 10.79 3.86 10.44
CA VAL A 172 9.37 3.64 10.11
C VAL A 172 8.47 4.17 11.24
N ALA A 173 8.75 3.80 12.49
CA ALA A 173 7.95 4.24 13.63
C ALA A 173 7.99 5.76 13.89
N GLU A 174 9.08 6.44 13.51
CA GLU A 174 9.18 7.91 13.57
C GLU A 174 8.32 8.58 12.47
N VAL A 175 8.32 8.02 11.26
CA VAL A 175 7.48 8.49 10.14
C VAL A 175 5.99 8.29 10.45
N ASP A 176 5.61 7.15 11.01
CA ASP A 176 4.22 6.88 11.39
C ASP A 176 3.72 7.84 12.47
N ARG A 177 4.55 8.11 13.48
CA ARG A 177 4.23 9.11 14.52
C ARG A 177 4.09 10.51 13.94
N PHE A 178 4.95 10.87 12.99
CA PHE A 178 4.87 12.15 12.30
C PHE A 178 3.58 12.28 11.48
N HIS A 179 3.23 11.26 10.69
CA HIS A 179 1.98 11.24 9.94
C HIS A 179 0.75 11.32 10.86
N ALA A 180 0.74 10.57 11.96
CA ALA A 180 -0.34 10.59 12.93
C ALA A 180 -0.53 11.99 13.54
N ALA A 181 0.55 12.64 13.96
CA ALA A 181 0.51 13.98 14.54
C ALA A 181 -0.04 15.02 13.54
N ILE A 182 0.40 14.97 12.28
CA ILE A 182 -0.11 15.87 11.24
C ILE A 182 -1.59 15.62 10.96
N LEU A 183 -1.98 14.36 10.81
CA LEU A 183 -3.38 14.02 10.52
C LEU A 183 -4.30 14.41 11.67
N GLU A 184 -3.83 14.32 12.91
CA GLU A 184 -4.59 14.77 14.09
C GLU A 184 -4.83 16.28 14.06
N GLU A 185 -3.79 17.09 13.81
CA GLU A 185 -3.94 18.55 13.71
C GLU A 185 -4.85 18.95 12.53
N VAL A 186 -4.70 18.30 11.38
CA VAL A 186 -5.57 18.57 10.22
C VAL A 186 -7.01 18.14 10.50
N ALA A 187 -7.23 17.03 11.21
CA ALA A 187 -8.57 16.57 11.55
C ALA A 187 -9.29 17.53 12.49
N ARG A 188 -8.57 18.24 13.37
CA ARG A 188 -9.16 19.27 14.24
C ARG A 188 -9.73 20.45 13.45
N GLU A 189 -9.09 20.86 12.36
CA GLU A 189 -9.56 21.97 11.51
C GLU A 189 -10.53 21.51 10.40
N SER A 190 -10.25 20.38 9.77
CA SER A 190 -11.04 19.85 8.65
C SER A 190 -10.93 18.32 8.58
N PRO A 191 -11.90 17.59 9.19
CA PRO A 191 -11.95 16.14 9.16
C PRO A 191 -11.96 15.56 7.74
N GLU A 192 -12.71 16.20 6.83
CA GLU A 192 -12.79 15.81 5.42
C GLU A 192 -11.44 15.92 4.69
N CYS A 193 -10.62 16.91 5.06
CA CYS A 193 -9.29 17.09 4.46
C CYS A 193 -8.32 16.00 4.96
N ALA A 194 -8.35 15.69 6.26
CA ALA A 194 -7.55 14.64 6.86
C ALA A 194 -7.82 13.27 6.21
N GLU A 195 -9.08 12.92 5.98
CA GLU A 195 -9.44 11.66 5.28
C GLU A 195 -8.88 11.59 3.85
N ARG A 196 -8.95 12.69 3.08
CA ARG A 196 -8.39 12.72 1.73
C ARG A 196 -6.87 12.58 1.73
N ILE A 197 -6.20 13.19 2.70
CA ILE A 197 -4.74 13.09 2.85
C ILE A 197 -4.36 11.66 3.23
N ALA A 198 -5.06 11.06 4.19
CA ALA A 198 -4.86 9.67 4.58
C ALA A 198 -5.06 8.70 3.40
N GLN A 199 -6.13 8.86 2.61
CA GLN A 199 -6.36 8.08 1.39
C GLN A 199 -5.26 8.27 0.34
N ARG A 200 -4.69 9.47 0.23
CA ARG A 200 -3.64 9.74 -0.75
C ARG A 200 -2.28 9.22 -0.31
N LEU A 201 -1.97 9.30 0.98
CA LEU A 201 -0.81 8.65 1.58
C LEU A 201 -0.90 7.12 1.41
N ALA A 202 -2.10 6.55 1.54
CA ALA A 202 -2.38 5.14 1.29
C ALA A 202 -2.12 4.70 -0.16
N LEU A 203 -2.50 5.54 -1.14
CA LEU A 203 -2.23 5.25 -2.55
C LEU A 203 -0.73 5.37 -2.89
N LEU A 204 -0.05 6.34 -2.29
CA LEU A 204 1.39 6.56 -2.52
C LEU A 204 2.25 5.47 -1.89
N SER A 205 1.88 4.93 -0.73
CA SER A 205 2.61 3.81 -0.12
C SER A 205 2.51 2.52 -0.95
N GLY A 206 1.43 2.34 -1.71
CA GLY A 206 1.27 1.23 -2.66
C GLY A 206 2.21 1.27 -3.87
N ASP A 207 2.59 2.46 -4.33
CA ASP A 207 3.51 2.62 -5.46
C ASP A 207 4.99 2.35 -5.09
N TYR A 208 5.34 2.43 -3.81
CA TYR A 208 6.71 2.12 -3.32
C TYR A 208 6.93 0.63 -3.00
N GLY A 209 5.90 -0.20 -3.09
CA GLY A 209 5.96 -1.65 -2.82
C GLY A 209 5.98 -2.56 -4.04
N ALA A 210 6.15 -2.01 -5.25
CA ALA A 210 6.21 -2.73 -6.52
C ALA A 210 7.64 -2.89 -7.06
#